data_AF-A0A7L5BRB6-F1
#
_entry.id   AF-A0A7L5BRB6-F1
#
_cell.length_a   1.000
_cell.length_b   1.000
_cell.length_c   1.000
_cell.angle_alpha   90.00
_cell.angle_beta   90.00
_cell.angle_gamma   90.00
#
_symmetry.space_group_name_H-M   'P 1'
#
loop_
_entity.id
_entity.type
_entity.pdbx_description
1 polymer ?
#
loop_
_entity_poly.entity_id
_entity_poly.type
_entity_poly.pdbx_seq_one_letter_code
_entity_poly.pdbx_strand_id
1 'polypeptide(L)' 'MRYWEACQAQVTAREAIAECRLHHIVAIVRDADQSLVDTETGDVIAEADDEGEYYGGDVLGYIGY' A
#
# COMPACT_ATOMS: atom_id res chain seq x y z
N MET A 1 -7.67 -12.40 0.68
CA MET A 1 -8.47 -11.94 -0.48
C MET A 1 -7.97 -12.67 -1.73
N ARG A 2 -8.79 -12.83 -2.77
CA ARG A 2 -8.26 -13.38 -4.05
C ARG A 2 -7.52 -12.25 -4.77
N TYR A 3 -6.29 -12.55 -5.16
CA TYR A 3 -5.32 -11.69 -5.84
C TYR A 3 -5.85 -10.73 -6.92
N TRP A 4 -6.94 -11.09 -7.61
CA TRP A 4 -7.52 -10.32 -8.71
C TRP A 4 -8.46 -9.18 -8.27
N GLU A 5 -9.01 -9.22 -7.06
CA GLU A 5 -9.91 -8.17 -6.54
C GLU A 5 -9.13 -6.94 -6.05
N ALA A 6 -7.92 -7.14 -5.51
CA ALA A 6 -7.06 -6.05 -5.05
C ALA A 6 -6.47 -5.21 -6.20
N CYS A 7 -6.38 -5.76 -7.41
CA CYS A 7 -5.82 -5.06 -8.58
C CYS A 7 -6.77 -4.01 -9.19
N GLN A 8 -8.07 -4.06 -8.88
CA GLN A 8 -9.07 -3.06 -9.30
C GLN A 8 -9.75 -2.34 -8.12
N ALA A 9 -9.43 -2.72 -6.89
CA ALA A 9 -10.00 -2.10 -5.70
C ALA A 9 -9.07 -1.00 -5.17
N GLN A 10 -9.67 0.13 -4.84
CA GLN A 10 -9.10 1.05 -3.87
C GLN A 10 -8.99 0.31 -2.54
N VAL A 11 -7.79 0.27 -1.96
CA VAL A 11 -7.51 -0.36 -0.68
C VAL A 11 -7.22 0.71 0.36
N THR A 12 -7.73 0.50 1.58
CA THR A 12 -7.44 1.43 2.67
C THR A 12 -5.99 1.27 3.15
N ALA A 13 -5.40 2.31 3.76
CA ALA A 13 -4.07 2.23 4.39
C ALA A 13 -3.94 0.99 5.29
N ARG A 14 -5.00 0.68 6.03
CA ARG A 14 -5.01 -0.44 6.97
C ARG A 14 -4.90 -1.79 6.27
N GLU A 15 -5.53 -1.96 5.12
CA GLU A 15 -5.47 -3.18 4.32
C GLU A 15 -4.10 -3.29 3.64
N ALA A 16 -3.60 -2.21 3.05
CA ALA A 16 -2.27 -2.18 2.45
C ALA A 16 -1.18 -2.52 3.48
N ILE A 17 -1.22 -1.92 4.68
CA ILE A 17 -0.27 -2.22 5.77
C ILE A 17 -0.41 -3.68 6.23
N ALA A 18 -1.62 -4.23 6.29
CA ALA A 18 -1.82 -5.63 6.65
C ALA A 18 -1.19 -6.56 5.63
N GLU A 19 -1.33 -6.28 4.33
CA GLU A 19 -0.73 -7.06 3.25
C GLU A 19 0.80 -6.92 3.25
N CYS A 20 1.34 -5.71 3.35
CA CYS A 20 2.79 -5.48 3.48
C CYS A 20 3.38 -6.27 4.66
N ARG A 21 2.70 -6.32 5.80
CA ARG A 21 3.14 -7.11 6.97
C ARG A 21 3.19 -8.61 6.70
N LEU A 22 2.28 -9.16 5.89
CA LEU A 22 2.34 -10.58 5.49
C LEU A 22 3.59 -10.87 4.65
N HIS A 23 4.07 -9.89 3.92
CA HIS A 23 5.28 -9.96 3.09
C HIS A 23 6.54 -9.46 3.80
N HIS A 24 6.50 -9.27 5.12
CA HIS A 24 7.61 -8.76 5.93
C HIS A 24 8.09 -7.35 5.54
N ILE A 25 7.18 -6.50 5.04
CA ILE A 25 7.45 -5.10 4.69
C ILE A 25 6.80 -4.19 5.74
N VAL A 26 7.56 -3.22 6.27
CA VAL A 26 7.07 -2.29 7.30
C VAL A 26 6.59 -0.98 6.67
N ALA A 27 5.35 -1.00 6.19
CA ALA A 27 4.68 0.17 5.64
C ALA A 27 4.07 1.09 6.71
N ILE A 28 4.20 2.42 6.55
CA ILE A 28 3.50 3.45 7.31
C ILE A 28 2.87 4.49 6.38
N VAL A 29 1.80 5.13 6.85
CA VAL A 29 1.26 6.32 6.17
C VAL A 29 2.07 7.53 6.61
N ARG A 30 2.59 8.27 5.64
CA ARG A 30 3.28 9.52 5.87
C ARG A 30 2.25 10.64 6.01
N ASP A 31 2.27 11.34 7.13
CA ASP A 31 1.26 12.36 7.46
C ASP A 31 1.26 13.56 6.49
N ALA A 32 2.41 13.86 5.88
CA ALA A 32 2.60 15.02 5.01
C ALA A 32 1.86 14.94 3.66
N ASP A 33 1.81 13.76 3.06
CA ASP A 33 1.28 13.49 1.71
C ASP A 33 0.27 12.33 1.70
N GLN A 34 -0.02 11.75 2.87
CA GLN A 34 -0.80 10.53 3.04
C GLN A 34 -0.24 9.34 2.23
N SER A 35 1.01 9.41 1.74
CA SER A 35 1.60 8.33 0.97
C SER A 35 1.96 7.14 1.85
N LEU A 36 1.78 5.93 1.33
CA LEU A 36 2.23 4.71 1.96
C LEU A 36 3.71 4.54 1.66
N VAL A 37 4.54 4.57 2.69
CA VAL A 37 6.00 4.46 2.58
C VAL A 37 6.50 3.26 3.35
N ASP A 38 7.45 2.55 2.77
CA ASP A 38 8.21 1.54 3.50
C ASP A 38 9.22 2.23 4.42
N THR A 39 9.18 1.91 5.70
CA THR A 39 10.09 2.47 6.70
C THR A 39 11.46 1.83 6.71
N GLU A 40 11.60 0.61 6.18
CA GLU A 40 12.88 -0.08 6.13
C GLU A 40 13.75 0.45 4.99
N THR A 41 13.15 0.65 3.82
CA THR A 41 13.84 1.14 2.62
C THR A 41 13.74 2.66 2.44
N GLY A 42 12.66 3.27 2.95
CA GLY A 42 12.32 4.67 2.68
C GLY A 42 11.60 4.88 1.34
N ASP A 43 11.25 3.81 0.63
CA ASP A 43 10.58 3.89 -0.67
C ASP A 43 9.08 4.17 -0.53
N VAL A 44 8.53 4.87 -1.52
CA VAL A 44 7.09 5.10 -1.64
C VAL A 44 6.46 3.87 -2.28
N ILE A 45 5.56 3.22 -1.55
CA ILE A 45 4.82 2.03 -1.99
C ILE A 45 3.62 2.44 -2.85
N ALA A 46 2.84 3.41 -2.37
CA ALA A 46 1.65 3.90 -3.06
C ALA A 46 1.32 5.33 -2.60
N GLU A 47 0.79 6.13 -3.51
CA GLU A 47 0.25 7.46 -3.20
C GLU A 47 -1.24 7.32 -2.86
N ALA A 48 -1.69 8.06 -1.85
CA ALA A 48 -3.12 8.14 -1.55
C ALA A 48 -3.80 9.05 -2.57
N ASP A 49 -5.02 8.70 -2.95
CA ASP A 49 -5.90 9.60 -3.68
C ASP A 49 -6.51 10.68 -2.75
N ASP A 50 -7.33 11.57 -3.33
CA ASP A 50 -8.01 12.64 -2.60
C ASP A 50 -8.96 12.13 -1.49
N GLU A 51 -9.33 10.84 -1.50
CA GLU A 51 -10.17 10.18 -0.51
C GLU A 51 -9.36 9.42 0.56
N GLY A 52 -8.02 9.38 0.44
CA GLY A 52 -7.13 8.68 1.36
C GLY A 52 -7.02 7.17 1.09
N GLU A 53 -7.43 6.74 -0.10
CA GLU A 53 -7.36 5.35 -0.55
C GLU A 53 -6.14 5.14 -1.45
N TYR A 54 -5.65 3.90 -1.49
CA TYR A 54 -4.47 3.52 -2.25
C TYR A 54 -4.85 2.62 -3.40
N TYR A 55 -4.14 2.75 -4.51
CA TYR A 55 -4.30 1.82 -5.60
C TYR A 55 -3.69 0.47 -5.21
N GLY A 56 -4.52 -0.56 -5.06
CA GLY A 56 -4.03 -1.89 -4.67
C GLY A 56 -3.02 -2.46 -5.68
N GLY A 57 -3.07 -2.04 -6.94
CA GLY A 57 -2.07 -2.37 -7.96
C GLY A 57 -0.66 -1.85 -7.63
N ASP A 58 -0.52 -0.67 -7.03
CA ASP A 58 0.79 -0.11 -6.68
C ASP A 58 1.41 -0.88 -5.51
N VAL A 59 0.60 -1.18 -4.51
CA VAL A 59 1.00 -2.02 -3.36
C VAL A 59 1.42 -3.41 -3.83
N LEU A 60 0.62 -4.05 -4.70
CA LEU A 60 0.93 -5.36 -5.29
C LEU A 60 2.21 -5.32 -6.15
N GLY A 61 2.37 -4.28 -6.96
CA GLY A 61 3.57 -4.10 -7.78
C GLY A 61 4.83 -3.96 -6.95
N TYR A 62 4.75 -3.23 -5.83
CA TYR A 62 5.88 -3.08 -4.90
C TYR A 62 6.25 -4.40 -4.21
N ILE A 63 5.28 -5.20 -3.80
CA ILE A 63 5.55 -6.52 -3.18
C ILE A 63 5.96 -7.61 -4.19
N GLY A 64 5.99 -7.28 -5.49
CA GLY A 64 6.54 -8.14 -6.54
C GLY A 64 5.52 -9.10 -7.17
N TYR A 65 4.25 -8.67 -7.24
CA TYR A 65 3.13 -9.47 -7.70
C TYR A 65 2.51 -8.99 -9.03
#